data_AF-A0A2M9HE24-F1
#
_entry.id   AF-A0A2M9HE24-F1
#
_cell.length_a   1.000
_cell.length_b   1.000
_cell.length_c   1.000
_cell.angle_alpha   90.00
_cell.angle_beta   90.00
_cell.angle_gamma   90.00
#
_symmetry.space_group_name_H-M   'P 1'
#
loop_
_entity.id
_entity.type
_entity.pdbx_description
1 polymer ?
#
loop_
_entity_poly.entity_id
_entity_poly.type
_entity_poly.pdbx_seq_one_letter_code
_entity_poly.pdbx_strand_id
1 'polypeptide(L)'
;MYDISLTHQSLPSEEYIRLLGIAMCVFSSNNGFIIENVIHTDASQSWRDLIDKESGQLKPAIAATITKVAGDDIQKKFSDIVVRRNRIIHGFRITSKAGEQILGTKDRKTQEQFEISEDYLREFIRANDELSQMLECYRQSITWADVD
;
A
#
# COMPACT_ATOMS: atom_id res chain seq x y z
N MET A 1 -20.27 -4.62 -24.16
CA MET A 1 -21.37 -5.36 -23.50
C MET A 1 -20.69 -6.21 -22.44
N TYR A 2 -20.88 -5.88 -21.16
CA TYR A 2 -20.15 -6.51 -20.06
C TYR A 2 -20.35 -8.03 -20.06
N ASP A 3 -19.31 -8.78 -19.72
CA ASP A 3 -19.50 -10.16 -19.29
C ASP A 3 -20.09 -10.17 -17.87
N ILE A 4 -21.42 -10.01 -17.82
CA ILE A 4 -22.23 -10.16 -16.61
C ILE A 4 -22.28 -11.62 -16.12
N SER A 5 -21.58 -12.57 -16.75
CA SER A 5 -21.56 -13.95 -16.28
C SER A 5 -20.75 -14.15 -15.00
N LEU A 6 -19.88 -13.20 -14.64
CA LEU A 6 -19.03 -13.33 -13.46
C LEU A 6 -19.76 -13.07 -12.14
N THR A 7 -20.76 -12.17 -12.14
CA THR A 7 -21.49 -11.81 -10.93
C THR A 7 -22.81 -11.10 -11.25
N HIS A 8 -23.80 -11.29 -10.38
CA HIS A 8 -25.06 -10.53 -10.38
C HIS A 8 -24.98 -9.23 -9.55
N GLN A 9 -23.83 -8.94 -8.92
CA GLN A 9 -23.64 -7.71 -8.13
C GLN A 9 -23.36 -6.51 -9.03
N SER A 10 -23.78 -5.31 -8.59
CA SER A 10 -23.47 -4.04 -9.26
C SER A 10 -21.99 -3.70 -9.14
N LEU A 11 -21.29 -3.67 -10.27
CA LEU A 11 -19.86 -3.38 -10.36
C LEU A 11 -19.57 -1.89 -10.65
N PRO A 12 -18.35 -1.41 -10.30
CA PRO A 12 -17.85 -0.11 -10.75
C PRO A 12 -17.69 -0.03 -12.27
N SER A 13 -17.30 1.14 -12.77
CA SER A 13 -16.73 1.29 -14.11
C SER A 13 -15.48 0.40 -14.29
N GLU A 14 -15.19 0.01 -15.53
CA GLU A 14 -13.97 -0.77 -15.85
C GLU A 14 -12.69 -0.04 -15.43
N GLU A 15 -12.65 1.28 -15.62
CA GLU A 15 -11.51 2.10 -15.22
C GLU A 15 -11.31 2.08 -13.70
N TYR A 16 -12.39 2.20 -12.92
CA TYR A 16 -12.30 2.12 -11.47
C TYR A 16 -11.81 0.74 -11.01
N ILE A 17 -12.32 -0.35 -11.61
CA ILE A 17 -11.84 -1.72 -11.32
C ILE A 17 -10.35 -1.85 -11.66
N ARG A 18 -9.93 -1.35 -12.81
CA ARG A 18 -8.53 -1.37 -13.25
C ARG A 18 -7.63 -0.62 -12.27
N LEU A 19 -8.01 0.60 -11.87
CA LEU A 19 -7.27 1.38 -10.89
C LEU A 19 -7.19 0.69 -9.54
N LEU A 20 -8.29 0.09 -9.07
CA LEU A 20 -8.32 -0.66 -7.82
C LEU A 20 -7.38 -1.87 -7.88
N GLY A 21 -7.36 -2.60 -8.99
CA GLY A 21 -6.43 -3.71 -9.22
C GLY A 21 -4.97 -3.25 -9.20
N ILE A 22 -4.65 -2.17 -9.94
CA ILE A 22 -3.29 -1.61 -9.97
C ILE A 22 -2.86 -1.16 -8.58
N ALA A 23 -3.73 -0.46 -7.84
CA ALA A 23 -3.47 -0.02 -6.47
C ALA A 23 -3.07 -1.21 -5.58
N MET A 24 -3.79 -2.32 -5.66
CA MET A 24 -3.47 -3.53 -4.89
C MET A 24 -2.12 -4.15 -5.32
N CYS A 25 -1.85 -4.22 -6.61
CA CYS A 25 -0.58 -4.74 -7.13
C CYS A 25 0.61 -3.91 -6.65
N VAL A 26 0.60 -2.58 -6.85
CA VAL A 26 1.74 -1.73 -6.48
C VAL A 26 2.01 -1.71 -4.98
N PHE A 27 0.94 -1.76 -4.16
CA PHE A 27 1.09 -1.88 -2.71
C PHE A 27 1.74 -3.21 -2.32
N SER A 28 1.30 -4.32 -2.93
CA SER A 28 1.86 -5.63 -2.63
C SER A 28 3.34 -5.72 -3.01
N SER A 29 3.72 -5.16 -4.16
CA SER A 29 5.12 -5.06 -4.58
C SER A 29 5.95 -4.25 -3.59
N ASN A 30 5.47 -3.07 -3.17
CA ASN A 30 6.17 -2.25 -2.19
C ASN A 30 6.29 -2.89 -0.81
N ASN A 31 5.29 -3.63 -0.37
CA ASN A 31 5.37 -4.35 0.91
C ASN A 31 6.50 -5.39 0.87
N GLY A 32 6.65 -6.11 -0.24
CA GLY A 32 7.78 -7.02 -0.46
C GLY A 32 9.11 -6.27 -0.52
N PHE A 33 9.18 -5.18 -1.27
CA PHE A 33 10.40 -4.40 -1.44
C PHE A 33 10.89 -3.76 -0.13
N ILE A 34 9.98 -3.35 0.76
CA ILE A 34 10.30 -2.92 2.13
C ILE A 34 10.97 -4.05 2.90
N ILE A 35 10.41 -5.26 2.88
CA ILE A 35 10.96 -6.43 3.57
C ILE A 35 12.36 -6.75 3.05
N GLU A 36 12.54 -6.73 1.73
CA GLU A 36 13.85 -6.94 1.12
C GLU A 36 14.88 -5.91 1.61
N ASN A 37 14.53 -4.61 1.66
CA ASN A 37 15.43 -3.59 2.15
C ASN A 37 15.76 -3.74 3.64
N VAL A 38 14.79 -4.16 4.47
CA VAL A 38 15.01 -4.47 5.89
C VAL A 38 16.06 -5.58 6.04
N ILE A 39 15.88 -6.72 5.35
CA ILE A 39 16.80 -7.86 5.40
C ILE A 39 18.16 -7.49 4.80
N HIS A 40 18.15 -6.69 3.75
CA HIS A 40 19.37 -6.23 3.10
C HIS A 40 20.22 -5.33 4.00
N THR A 41 19.57 -4.59 4.91
CA THR A 41 20.24 -3.75 5.92
C THR A 41 20.70 -4.56 7.13
N ASP A 42 19.93 -5.58 7.52
CA ASP A 42 20.20 -6.45 8.65
C ASP A 42 19.87 -7.91 8.29
N ALA A 43 20.90 -8.66 7.91
CA ALA A 43 20.79 -10.06 7.48
C ALA A 43 20.31 -11.01 8.60
N SER A 44 20.29 -10.57 9.86
CA SER A 44 19.72 -11.36 10.96
C SER A 44 18.18 -11.40 10.95
N GLN A 45 17.54 -10.51 10.20
CA GLN A 45 16.09 -10.47 10.05
C GLN A 45 15.60 -11.66 9.21
N SER A 46 14.55 -12.35 9.70
CA SER A 46 13.94 -13.47 8.98
C SER A 46 12.90 -12.98 7.97
N TRP A 47 13.10 -13.28 6.69
CA TRP A 47 12.09 -13.06 5.66
C TRP A 47 10.76 -13.73 5.99
N ARG A 48 10.81 -14.95 6.55
CA ARG A 48 9.61 -15.72 6.93
C ARG A 48 8.81 -14.99 8.01
N ASP A 49 9.51 -14.47 9.03
CA ASP A 49 8.87 -13.79 10.14
C ASP A 49 8.32 -12.41 9.72
N LEU A 50 8.96 -11.77 8.74
CA LEU A 50 8.52 -10.48 8.22
C LEU A 50 7.34 -10.61 7.25
N ILE A 51 7.30 -11.64 6.40
CA ILE A 51 6.21 -11.83 5.44
C ILE A 51 4.89 -12.24 6.12
N ASP A 52 4.97 -12.92 7.26
CA ASP A 52 3.79 -13.30 8.07
C ASP A 52 3.14 -12.11 8.79
N LYS A 53 3.83 -10.96 8.86
CA LYS A 53 3.32 -9.75 9.52
C LYS A 53 2.38 -8.98 8.61
N GLU A 54 1.34 -8.41 9.23
CA GLU A 54 0.58 -7.35 8.58
C GLU A 54 1.51 -6.16 8.28
N SER A 55 1.31 -5.47 7.15
CA SER A 55 2.15 -4.34 6.72
C SER A 55 2.38 -3.30 7.82
N GLY A 56 1.36 -3.00 8.63
CA GLY A 56 1.48 -2.05 9.73
C GLY A 56 2.42 -2.49 10.87
N GLN A 57 2.67 -3.79 11.00
CA GLN A 57 3.56 -4.40 11.99
C GLN A 57 5.03 -4.45 11.52
N LEU A 58 5.33 -4.03 10.29
CA LEU A 58 6.71 -3.89 9.80
C LEU A 58 7.41 -2.64 10.36
N LYS A 59 6.67 -1.68 10.93
CA LYS A 59 7.20 -0.40 11.43
C LYS A 59 8.40 -0.55 12.38
N PRO A 60 8.41 -1.47 13.37
CA PRO A 60 9.57 -1.65 14.24
C PRO A 60 10.81 -2.12 13.50
N ALA A 61 10.66 -3.03 12.52
CA ALA A 61 11.78 -3.53 11.73
C ALA A 61 12.35 -2.43 10.83
N ILE A 62 11.49 -1.64 10.18
CA ILE A 62 11.88 -0.46 9.40
C ILE A 62 12.61 0.55 10.28
N ALA A 63 12.10 0.81 11.49
CA ALA A 63 12.71 1.74 12.44
C ALA A 63 14.12 1.31 12.87
N ALA A 64 14.31 0.00 13.10
CA ALA A 64 15.60 -0.56 13.51
C ALA A 64 16.64 -0.63 12.37
N THR A 65 16.19 -0.59 11.11
CA THR A 65 17.03 -0.76 9.91
C THR A 65 17.06 0.52 9.07
N ILE A 66 16.14 0.66 8.12
CA ILE A 66 16.07 1.74 7.13
C ILE A 66 16.10 3.10 7.81
N THR A 67 15.24 3.32 8.82
CA THR A 67 15.13 4.64 9.48
C THR A 67 16.42 5.04 10.18
N LYS A 68 17.12 4.06 10.77
CA LYS A 68 18.39 4.31 11.48
C LYS A 68 19.48 4.81 10.54
N VAL A 69 19.43 4.40 9.27
CA VAL A 69 20.45 4.74 8.25
C VAL A 69 20.05 5.96 7.43
N ALA A 70 18.80 6.05 6.99
CA ALA A 70 18.35 7.03 6.00
C ALA A 70 17.37 8.09 6.56
N GLY A 71 17.08 8.07 7.86
CA GLY A 71 16.06 8.93 8.46
C GLY A 71 14.63 8.40 8.26
N ASP A 72 13.64 9.14 8.73
CA ASP A 72 12.27 8.62 8.93
C ASP A 72 11.31 8.81 7.75
N ASP A 73 11.77 9.40 6.64
CA ASP A 73 10.92 9.73 5.48
C ASP A 73 10.29 8.48 4.84
N ILE A 74 11.08 7.41 4.61
CA ILE A 74 10.57 6.14 4.09
C ILE A 74 9.52 5.54 5.04
N GLN A 75 9.80 5.54 6.34
CA GLN A 75 8.89 5.01 7.35
C GLN A 75 7.58 5.80 7.42
N LYS A 76 7.65 7.13 7.36
CA LYS A 76 6.47 8.02 7.32
C LYS A 76 5.64 7.75 6.07
N LYS A 77 6.27 7.70 4.90
CA LYS A 77 5.61 7.44 3.61
C LYS A 77 4.92 6.08 3.61
N PHE A 78 5.63 5.03 4.03
CA PHE A 78 5.07 3.69 4.15
C PHE A 78 3.89 3.65 5.14
N SER A 79 4.01 4.34 6.28
CA SER A 79 2.93 4.40 7.27
C SER A 79 1.65 5.06 6.72
N ASP A 80 1.80 6.15 5.97
CA ASP A 80 0.68 6.82 5.29
C ASP A 80 0.03 5.88 4.25
N ILE A 81 0.83 5.23 3.42
CA ILE A 81 0.35 4.26 2.43
C ILE A 81 -0.41 3.10 3.11
N VAL A 82 0.09 2.56 4.22
CA VAL A 82 -0.63 1.49 4.97
C VAL A 82 -1.99 1.99 5.46
N VAL A 83 -2.09 3.22 5.97
CA VAL A 83 -3.38 3.80 6.40
C VAL A 83 -4.34 3.93 5.22
N ARG A 84 -3.87 4.41 4.07
CA ARG A 84 -4.68 4.52 2.85
C ARG A 84 -5.12 3.16 2.32
N ARG A 85 -4.22 2.17 2.30
CA ARG A 85 -4.53 0.78 1.93
C ARG A 85 -5.61 0.20 2.83
N ASN A 86 -5.54 0.45 4.13
CA ASN A 86 -6.56 -0.03 5.07
C ASN A 86 -7.94 0.55 4.75
N ARG A 87 -8.03 1.79 4.25
CA ARG A 87 -9.31 2.33 3.75
C ARG A 87 -9.81 1.55 2.54
N ILE A 88 -8.93 1.27 1.57
CA ILE A 88 -9.29 0.50 0.36
C ILE A 88 -9.79 -0.91 0.72
N ILE A 89 -9.06 -1.63 1.58
CA ILE A 89 -9.40 -3.00 1.99
C ILE A 89 -10.67 -3.07 2.84
N HIS A 90 -10.88 -2.12 3.74
CA HIS A 90 -12.09 -2.06 4.57
C HIS A 90 -13.24 -1.30 3.91
N GLY A 91 -13.07 -0.89 2.64
CA GLY A 91 -14.11 -0.22 1.87
C GLY A 91 -15.30 -1.13 1.62
N PHE A 92 -16.50 -0.57 1.68
CA PHE A 92 -17.74 -1.23 1.28
C PHE A 92 -18.33 -0.55 0.05
N ARG A 93 -19.14 -1.29 -0.72
CA ARG A 93 -19.75 -0.76 -1.94
C ARG A 93 -20.79 0.31 -1.61
N ILE A 94 -20.72 1.43 -2.33
CA ILE A 94 -21.70 2.52 -2.27
C ILE A 94 -22.03 3.02 -3.68
N THR A 95 -23.16 3.69 -3.81
CA THR A 95 -23.44 4.60 -4.92
C THR A 95 -22.89 5.98 -4.53
N SER A 96 -21.94 6.51 -5.30
CA SER A 96 -21.37 7.84 -5.09
C SER A 96 -22.43 8.93 -5.28
N LYS A 97 -22.11 10.15 -4.86
CA LYS A 97 -22.94 11.32 -5.16
C LYS A 97 -23.17 11.54 -6.66
N ALA A 98 -22.28 11.04 -7.52
CA ALA A 98 -22.39 11.09 -8.98
C ALA A 98 -23.20 9.92 -9.57
N GLY A 99 -23.70 9.00 -8.74
CA GLY A 99 -24.45 7.83 -9.20
C GLY A 99 -23.58 6.62 -9.57
N GLU A 100 -22.28 6.67 -9.34
CA GLU A 100 -21.33 5.63 -9.73
C GLU A 100 -21.12 4.62 -8.61
N GLN A 101 -20.90 3.36 -8.96
CA GLN A 101 -20.62 2.32 -7.97
C GLN A 101 -19.15 2.36 -7.57
N ILE A 102 -18.83 2.77 -6.33
CA ILE A 102 -17.46 2.90 -5.83
C ILE A 102 -17.28 2.25 -4.45
N LEU A 103 -16.06 2.28 -3.91
CA LEU A 103 -15.81 1.98 -2.50
C LEU A 103 -16.02 3.23 -1.64
N GLY A 104 -16.62 3.04 -0.48
CA GLY A 104 -16.75 4.01 0.58
C GLY A 104 -16.19 3.47 1.88
N THR A 105 -15.72 4.37 2.73
CA THR A 105 -15.42 4.08 4.15
C THR A 105 -16.17 5.06 5.04
N LYS A 106 -16.12 4.84 6.35
CA LYS A 106 -16.66 5.77 7.33
C LYS A 106 -15.54 6.23 8.25
N ASP A 107 -15.40 7.54 8.42
CA ASP A 107 -14.53 8.06 9.47
C ASP A 107 -15.09 7.67 10.84
N ARG A 108 -14.27 7.03 11.68
CA ARG A 108 -14.74 6.51 12.98
C ARG A 108 -15.08 7.63 13.97
N LYS A 109 -14.51 8.83 13.81
CA LYS A 109 -14.74 9.95 14.72
C LYS A 109 -15.88 10.83 14.23
N THR A 110 -15.81 11.29 12.99
CA THR A 110 -16.83 12.19 12.43
C THR A 110 -18.09 11.46 11.99
N GLN A 111 -18.02 10.13 11.81
CA GLN A 111 -19.08 9.30 11.23
C GLN A 111 -19.41 9.65 9.76
N GLU A 112 -18.62 10.52 9.14
CA GLU A 112 -18.82 10.93 7.76
C GLU A 112 -18.36 9.83 6.80
N GLN A 113 -19.09 9.70 5.69
CA GLN A 113 -18.68 8.83 4.60
C GLN A 113 -17.52 9.45 3.84
N PHE A 114 -16.53 8.62 3.55
CA PHE A 114 -15.39 8.95 2.73
C PHE A 114 -15.43 8.12 1.46
N GLU A 115 -15.61 8.77 0.32
CA GLU A 115 -15.61 8.14 -1.00
C GLU A 115 -14.16 7.85 -1.43
N ILE A 116 -13.88 6.60 -1.79
CA ILE A 116 -12.62 6.21 -2.41
C ILE A 116 -12.81 6.43 -3.92
N SER A 117 -12.55 7.65 -4.37
CA SER A 117 -12.68 8.05 -5.78
C SER A 117 -11.57 7.48 -6.66
N GLU A 118 -11.70 7.61 -7.98
CA GLU A 118 -10.60 7.32 -8.91
C GLU A 118 -9.35 8.16 -8.60
N ASP A 119 -9.51 9.45 -8.27
CA ASP A 119 -8.39 10.32 -7.91
C ASP A 119 -7.66 9.82 -6.67
N TYR A 120 -8.39 9.37 -5.66
CA TYR A 120 -7.80 8.74 -4.47
C TYR A 120 -6.96 7.51 -4.84
N LEU A 121 -7.46 6.66 -5.74
CA LEU A 121 -6.71 5.49 -6.23
C LEU A 121 -5.46 5.91 -7.02
N ARG A 122 -5.56 6.92 -7.89
CA ARG A 122 -4.42 7.46 -8.66
C ARG A 122 -3.37 8.08 -7.74
N GLU A 123 -3.76 8.81 -6.70
CA GLU A 123 -2.85 9.34 -5.68
C GLU A 123 -2.19 8.22 -4.87
N PHE A 124 -2.94 7.19 -4.49
CA PHE A 124 -2.41 6.03 -3.80
C PHE A 124 -1.36 5.30 -4.65
N ILE A 125 -1.63 5.11 -5.95
CA ILE A 125 -0.68 4.51 -6.89
C ILE A 125 0.58 5.37 -7.00
N ARG A 126 0.45 6.69 -7.18
CA ARG A 126 1.58 7.62 -7.23
C ARG A 126 2.42 7.60 -5.95
N ALA A 127 1.77 7.59 -4.78
CA ALA A 127 2.48 7.50 -3.51
C ALA A 127 3.29 6.20 -3.39
N ASN A 128 2.77 5.09 -3.92
CA ASN A 128 3.51 3.83 -3.98
C ASN A 128 4.69 3.90 -4.97
N ASP A 129 4.51 4.50 -6.14
CA ASP A 129 5.61 4.71 -7.08
C ASP A 129 6.75 5.53 -6.46
N GLU A 130 6.42 6.64 -5.79
CA GLU A 130 7.39 7.45 -5.06
C GLU A 130 8.11 6.66 -3.95
N LEU A 131 7.37 5.85 -3.17
CA LEU A 131 7.99 4.98 -2.16
C LEU A 131 8.97 3.99 -2.80
N SER A 132 8.62 3.41 -3.95
CA SER A 132 9.50 2.47 -4.66
C SER A 132 10.81 3.13 -5.08
N GLN A 133 10.75 4.37 -5.58
CA GLN A 133 11.94 5.15 -5.95
C GLN A 133 12.79 5.48 -4.73
N MET A 134 12.17 5.85 -3.60
CA MET A 134 12.88 6.08 -2.35
C MET A 134 13.62 4.83 -1.86
N LEU A 135 12.99 3.66 -1.96
CA LEU A 135 13.58 2.38 -1.58
C LEU A 135 14.73 1.97 -2.51
N GLU A 136 14.63 2.24 -3.80
CA GLU A 136 15.71 1.98 -4.76
C GLU A 136 16.91 2.90 -4.48
N CYS A 137 16.68 4.19 -4.28
CA CYS A 137 17.73 5.13 -3.88
C CYS A 137 18.39 4.70 -2.56
N TYR A 138 17.59 4.25 -1.58
CA TYR A 138 18.11 3.74 -0.33
C TYR A 138 19.00 2.50 -0.54
N ARG A 139 18.52 1.51 -1.30
CA ARG A 139 19.26 0.28 -1.63
C ARG A 139 20.61 0.60 -2.27
N GLN A 140 20.65 1.55 -3.20
CA GLN A 140 21.88 1.97 -3.87
C GLN A 140 22.84 2.75 -2.96
N SER A 141 22.35 3.29 -1.84
CA SER A 141 23.15 4.12 -0.92
C SER A 141 23.92 3.33 0.15
N ILE A 142 23.65 2.03 0.30
CA ILE A 142 24.28 1.19 1.32
C ILE A 142 25.20 0.13 0.72
N THR A 143 26.32 -0.13 1.38
CA THR A 143 27.17 -1.29 1.10
C THR A 143 26.57 -2.53 1.77
N TRP A 144 26.55 -3.63 1.02
CA TRP A 144 25.96 -4.91 1.41
C TRP A 144 26.52 -5.40 2.74
N ALA A 145 25.64 -5.79 3.67
CA ALA A 145 26.06 -6.64 4.76
C ALA A 145 26.52 -7.97 4.13
N ASP A 146 27.80 -8.30 4.29
CA ASP A 146 28.34 -9.56 3.80
C ASP A 146 27.52 -10.71 4.40
N VAL A 147 26.94 -11.53 3.51
CA VAL A 147 26.27 -12.76 3.90
C VAL A 147 27.38 -13.79 4.05
N ASP A 148 27.90 -13.95 5.26
CA ASP A 148 28.79 -15.07 5.61
C ASP A 148 28.09 -16.42 5.39
#